data_AF-A0A8T1XHQ3-F1
#
_entry.id   AF-A0A8T1XHQ3-F1
#
_cell.length_a   1.000
_cell.length_b   1.000
_cell.length_c   1.000
_cell.angle_alpha   90.00
_cell.angle_beta   90.00
_cell.angle_gamma   90.00
#
_symmetry.space_group_name_H-M   'P 1'
#
loop_
_entity.id
_entity.type
_entity.pdbx_description
1 polymer ?
#
loop_
_entity_poly.entity_id
_entity_poly.type
_entity_poly.pdbx_seq_one_letter_code
_entity_poly.pdbx_strand_id
1 'polypeptide(L)'
;MSLELPVFDISKPLSESSLTSLQDACKEWGFFYVTNHGVSGDMYKKLRRLSGGVFELEDEEKMKMGASNYTPRFIASPFFESLRVSGPDFLCLGQVFR
;
A
#
# COMPACT_ATOMS: atom_id res chain seq x y z
N MET A 1 -3.16 3.55 -23.59
CA MET A 1 -3.15 2.10 -23.32
C MET A 1 -3.49 1.92 -21.84
N SER A 2 -4.61 1.29 -21.50
CA SER A 2 -4.85 0.84 -20.13
C SER A 2 -4.07 -0.46 -19.91
N LEU A 3 -3.52 -0.61 -18.72
CA LEU A 3 -2.88 -1.85 -18.28
C LEU A 3 -4.00 -2.69 -17.63
N GLU A 4 -4.37 -3.81 -18.25
CA GLU A 4 -5.42 -4.70 -17.73
C GLU A 4 -4.76 -5.73 -16.80
N LEU A 5 -4.83 -5.50 -15.50
CA LEU A 5 -4.26 -6.42 -14.50
C LEU A 5 -5.23 -7.57 -14.18
N PRO A 6 -4.72 -8.79 -13.92
CA PRO A 6 -5.54 -9.90 -13.48
C PRO A 6 -6.32 -9.59 -12.20
N VAL A 7 -7.57 -10.03 -12.15
CA VAL A 7 -8.46 -9.91 -10.97
C VAL A 7 -8.89 -11.30 -10.53
N PHE A 8 -8.59 -11.66 -9.27
CA PHE A 8 -8.92 -12.97 -8.71
C PHE A 8 -10.04 -12.88 -7.68
N ASP A 9 -11.06 -13.70 -7.87
CA ASP A 9 -12.16 -13.87 -6.92
C ASP A 9 -11.82 -15.00 -5.95
N ILE A 10 -11.48 -14.64 -4.70
CA ILE A 10 -11.05 -15.63 -3.70
C ILE A 10 -12.20 -16.34 -2.99
N SER A 11 -13.45 -15.96 -3.29
CA SER A 11 -14.62 -16.71 -2.80
C SER A 11 -14.85 -18.00 -3.57
N LYS A 12 -14.23 -18.12 -4.77
CA LYS A 12 -14.32 -19.31 -5.61
C LYS A 12 -13.20 -20.29 -5.25
N PRO A 13 -13.46 -21.61 -5.33
CA PRO A 13 -12.41 -22.61 -5.19
C PRO A 13 -11.36 -22.45 -6.30
N LEU A 14 -10.10 -22.69 -5.96
CA LEU A 14 -9.00 -22.61 -6.91
C LEU A 14 -9.05 -23.83 -7.85
N SER A 15 -9.31 -23.60 -9.13
CA SER A 15 -9.12 -24.60 -10.19
C SER A 15 -7.67 -24.61 -10.66
N GLU A 16 -7.25 -25.67 -11.36
CA GLU A 16 -5.93 -25.71 -12.00
C GLU A 16 -5.70 -24.51 -12.94
N SER A 17 -6.73 -24.12 -13.70
CA SER A 17 -6.66 -22.94 -14.56
C SER A 17 -6.43 -21.64 -13.77
N SER A 18 -7.10 -21.45 -12.64
CA SER A 18 -6.89 -20.28 -11.78
C SER A 18 -5.49 -20.25 -11.18
N LEU A 19 -4.93 -21.41 -10.82
CA LEU A 19 -3.55 -21.53 -10.33
C LEU A 19 -2.53 -21.20 -11.42
N THR A 20 -2.75 -21.65 -12.65
CA THR A 20 -1.90 -21.28 -13.79
C THR A 20 -1.96 -19.77 -14.03
N SER A 21 -3.15 -19.18 -14.12
CA SER A 21 -3.29 -17.72 -14.29
C SER A 21 -2.65 -16.93 -13.15
N LEU A 22 -2.73 -17.41 -11.91
CA LEU A 22 -2.06 -16.79 -10.77
C LEU A 22 -0.54 -16.86 -10.90
N GLN A 23 0.00 -18.01 -11.31
CA GLN A 23 1.43 -18.17 -11.54
C GLN A 23 1.92 -17.20 -12.62
N ASP A 24 1.17 -17.07 -13.71
CA ASP A 24 1.51 -16.16 -14.81
C ASP A 24 1.44 -14.69 -14.34
N ALA A 25 0.41 -14.32 -13.57
CA ALA A 25 0.31 -12.99 -12.97
C ALA A 25 1.53 -12.63 -12.10
N CYS A 26 2.01 -13.59 -11.30
CA CYS A 26 3.21 -13.42 -10.49
C CYS A 26 4.49 -13.26 -11.33
N LYS A 27 4.61 -13.97 -12.46
CA LYS A 27 5.79 -13.91 -13.33
C LYS A 27 5.82 -12.67 -14.21
N GLU A 28 4.68 -12.30 -14.78
CA GLU A 28 4.57 -11.21 -15.75
C GLU A 28 4.46 -9.84 -15.07
N TRP A 29 3.63 -9.74 -14.03
CA TRP A 29 3.29 -8.47 -13.39
C TRP A 29 3.91 -8.32 -12.01
N GLY A 30 3.98 -9.41 -11.24
CA GLY A 30 4.39 -9.39 -9.83
C GLY A 30 3.31 -8.88 -8.86
N PHE A 31 2.14 -8.48 -9.37
CA PHE A 31 0.98 -8.07 -8.59
C PHE A 31 -0.32 -8.26 -9.38
N PHE A 32 -1.44 -8.30 -8.67
CA PHE A 32 -2.79 -8.53 -9.22
C PHE A 32 -3.84 -7.99 -8.25
N TYR A 33 -5.09 -7.88 -8.71
CA TYR A 33 -6.22 -7.49 -7.87
C TYR A 33 -6.93 -8.71 -7.29
N VAL A 34 -7.57 -8.52 -6.14
CA VAL A 34 -8.40 -9.53 -5.48
C VAL A 34 -9.78 -8.97 -5.15
N THR A 35 -10.83 -9.72 -5.48
CA THR A 35 -12.24 -9.41 -5.15
C THR A 35 -12.81 -10.45 -4.20
N ASN A 36 -13.95 -10.11 -3.58
CA ASN A 36 -14.67 -10.97 -2.63
C ASN A 36 -13.80 -11.50 -1.48
N HIS A 37 -12.86 -10.68 -1.01
CA HIS A 37 -11.93 -11.02 0.07
C HIS A 37 -12.51 -10.86 1.49
N GLY A 38 -13.83 -10.69 1.60
CA GLY A 38 -14.54 -10.55 2.88
C GLY A 38 -14.42 -9.18 3.56
N VAL A 39 -13.58 -8.27 3.07
CA VAL A 39 -13.52 -6.90 3.59
C VAL A 39 -14.71 -6.10 3.05
N SER A 40 -15.54 -5.61 3.97
CA SER A 40 -16.69 -4.79 3.59
C SER A 40 -16.26 -3.41 3.09
N GLY A 41 -16.99 -2.88 2.11
CA GLY A 41 -16.77 -1.53 1.61
C GLY A 41 -16.91 -0.46 2.69
N ASP A 42 -17.77 -0.67 3.69
CA ASP A 42 -17.95 0.26 4.80
C ASP A 42 -16.77 0.28 5.75
N MET A 43 -16.14 -0.88 6.02
CA MET A 43 -14.89 -0.95 6.76
C MET A 43 -13.80 -0.17 6.03
N TYR A 44 -13.66 -0.38 4.71
CA TYR A 44 -12.69 0.35 3.90
C TYR A 44 -12.94 1.87 3.92
N LYS A 45 -14.18 2.31 3.74
CA LYS A 45 -14.55 3.74 3.81
C LYS A 45 -14.24 4.34 5.18
N LYS A 46 -14.56 3.62 6.26
CA LYS A 46 -14.26 4.06 7.63
C LYS A 46 -12.75 4.18 7.85
N LEU A 47 -11.99 3.18 7.41
CA LEU A 47 -10.53 3.20 7.49
C LEU A 47 -9.96 4.38 6.72
N ARG A 48 -10.39 4.58 5.47
CA ARG A 48 -9.95 5.69 4.61
C ARG A 48 -10.26 7.06 5.22
N ARG A 49 -11.44 7.22 5.83
CA ARG A 49 -11.83 8.46 6.52
C ARG A 49 -10.96 8.72 7.75
N LEU A 50 -10.76 7.71 8.59
CA LEU A 50 -9.93 7.84 9.79
C LEU A 50 -8.47 8.11 9.43
N SER A 51 -7.92 7.40 8.43
CA SER A 51 -6.56 7.66 7.96
C SER A 51 -6.42 9.07 7.41
N GLY A 52 -7.37 9.53 6.59
CA GLY A 52 -7.39 10.90 6.07
C GLY A 52 -7.34 11.93 7.20
N GLY A 53 -8.20 11.77 8.22
CA GLY A 53 -8.21 12.64 9.39
C GLY A 53 -6.86 12.66 10.14
N VAL A 54 -6.17 11.53 10.27
CA VAL A 54 -4.82 11.49 10.88
C VAL A 54 -3.78 12.24 10.03
N PHE A 55 -3.86 12.12 8.70
CA PHE A 55 -2.94 12.85 7.80
C PHE A 55 -3.23 14.35 7.73
N GLU A 56 -4.42 14.80 8.11
CA GLU A 56 -4.80 16.22 8.21
C GLU A 56 -4.36 16.88 9.52
N LEU A 57 -3.98 16.13 10.56
CA LEU A 57 -3.51 16.69 11.83
C LEU A 57 -2.19 17.46 11.69
N GLU A 58 -1.89 18.31 12.67
CA GLU A 58 -0.60 18.99 12.76
C GLU A 58 0.54 18.02 13.11
N ASP A 59 1.76 18.37 12.71
CA ASP A 59 2.94 17.50 12.86
C ASP A 59 3.22 17.16 14.32
N GLU A 60 3.03 18.08 15.27
CA GLU A 60 3.22 17.79 16.69
C GLU A 60 2.28 16.70 17.21
N GLU A 61 1.06 16.63 16.68
CA GLU A 61 0.07 15.63 17.08
C GLU A 61 0.35 14.27 16.43
N LYS A 62 0.72 14.27 15.15
CA LYS A 62 1.17 13.06 14.44
C LYS A 62 2.36 12.40 15.13
N MET A 63 3.31 13.20 15.62
CA MET A 63 4.51 12.71 16.30
C MET A 63 4.22 12.00 17.62
N LYS A 64 3.09 12.31 18.28
CA LYS A 64 2.66 11.58 19.49
C LYS A 64 2.13 10.18 19.18
N MET A 65 1.67 9.94 17.95
CA MET A 65 1.12 8.65 17.50
C MET A 65 2.15 7.73 16.84
N GLY A 66 3.31 8.28 16.45
CA GLY A 66 4.39 7.50 15.86
C GLY A 66 5.01 6.50 16.85
N ALA A 67 5.43 5.33 16.35
CA ALA A 67 6.26 4.43 17.13
C ALA A 67 7.58 5.14 17.49
N SER A 68 7.97 5.13 18.76
CA SER A 68 9.14 5.87 19.25
C SER A 68 10.49 5.40 18.67
N ASN A 69 10.50 4.30 17.92
CA ASN A 69 11.69 3.48 17.71
C ASN A 69 11.72 2.69 16.38
N TYR A 70 10.75 2.81 15.47
CA TYR A 70 10.78 2.00 14.23
C TYR A 70 11.69 2.59 13.14
N THR A 71 11.78 3.91 13.04
CA THR A 71 12.71 4.57 12.11
C THR A 71 13.02 5.97 12.64
N PRO A 72 14.29 6.30 12.92
CA PRO A 72 14.68 7.67 13.22
C PRO A 72 14.23 8.58 12.09
N ARG A 73 13.81 9.81 12.43
CA ARG A 73 13.47 10.84 11.45
C ARG A 73 14.65 10.96 10.48
N PHE A 74 14.38 10.97 9.17
CA PHE A 74 15.38 11.00 8.09
C PHE A 74 16.14 9.71 7.79
N ILE A 75 15.81 8.58 8.43
CA ILE A 75 16.36 7.27 8.08
C ILE A 75 15.24 6.45 7.45
N ALA A 76 15.40 6.06 6.18
CA ALA A 76 14.54 5.05 5.59
C ALA A 76 14.78 3.72 6.31
N SER A 77 13.72 2.94 6.53
CA SER A 77 13.85 1.62 7.16
C SER A 77 14.85 0.80 6.34
N PRO A 78 15.85 0.14 6.98
CA PRO A 78 16.79 -0.72 6.26
C PRO A 78 16.09 -1.89 5.54
N PHE A 79 14.83 -2.19 5.87
CA PHE A 79 14.02 -3.16 5.12
C PHE A 79 13.52 -2.65 3.75
N PHE A 80 13.60 -1.35 3.47
CA PHE A 80 13.14 -0.71 2.23
C PHE A 80 14.30 -0.21 1.35
N GLU A 81 15.46 -0.88 1.41
CA GLU A 81 16.66 -0.55 0.63
C GLU A 81 16.46 -0.52 -0.90
N SER A 82 15.35 -1.05 -1.43
CA SER A 82 15.06 -1.01 -2.88
C SER A 82 14.49 0.32 -3.38
N LEU A 83 14.05 1.23 -2.50
CA LEU A 83 13.63 2.58 -2.86
C LEU A 83 14.83 3.53 -2.74
N ARG A 84 15.71 3.52 -3.75
CA ARG A 84 16.68 4.62 -3.91
C ARG A 84 15.93 5.86 -4.38
N VAL A 85 15.48 6.67 -3.43
CA VAL A 85 14.99 8.03 -3.73
C VAL A 85 16.21 8.93 -3.92
N SER A 86 16.56 9.19 -5.18
CA SER A 86 17.59 10.16 -5.56
C SER A 86 16.91 11.48 -5.87
N GLY A 87 17.05 12.49 -5.00
CA GLY A 87 16.57 13.85 -5.24
C GLY A 87 17.10 14.85 -4.20
N PRO A 88 17.27 16.14 -4.56
CA PRO A 88 17.91 17.14 -3.70
C PRO A 88 17.06 17.56 -2.48
N ASP A 89 15.79 17.17 -2.39
CA ASP A 89 14.84 17.73 -1.43
C ASP A 89 14.09 16.64 -0.64
N PHE A 90 14.76 16.00 0.32
CA PHE A 90 14.13 15.06 1.27
C PHE A 90 13.05 15.72 2.15
N LEU A 91 13.06 17.05 2.27
CA LEU A 91 12.05 17.82 3.01
C LEU A 91 10.68 17.83 2.31
N CYS A 92 10.61 17.46 1.02
CA CYS A 92 9.41 17.57 0.21
C CYS A 92 8.53 16.30 0.23
N LEU A 93 8.98 15.20 0.86
CA LEU A 93 8.18 13.96 0.95
C LEU A 93 6.90 14.13 1.78
N GLY A 94 6.82 15.15 2.65
CA GLY A 94 5.58 15.56 3.29
C GLY A 94 4.57 16.25 2.35
N GLN A 95 5.00 16.66 1.15
CA GLN A 95 4.16 17.31 0.13
C GLN A 95 3.73 16.36 -1.00
N VAL A 96 4.36 15.18 -1.12
CA VAL A 96 4.00 14.19 -2.17
C VAL A 96 2.71 13.40 -1.82
N PHE A 97 2.23 13.50 -0.57
CA PHE A 97 0.92 13.00 -0.14
C PHE A 97 -0.07 14.13 0.19
N ARG A 98 -0.02 15.26 -0.54
CA ARG A 98 -1.15 16.19 -0.64
C ARG A 98 -2.07 15.81 -1.80
#